data_AF-A0A969X8W7-F1
#
_entry.id   AF-A0A969X8W7-F1
#
_cell.length_a   1.000
_cell.length_b   1.000
_cell.length_c   1.000
_cell.angle_alpha   90.00
_cell.angle_beta   90.00
_cell.angle_gamma   90.00
#
_symmetry.space_group_name_H-M   'P 1'
#
loop_
_entity.id
_entity.type
_entity.pdbx_description
1 polymer ?
#
loop_
_entity_poly.entity_id
_entity_poly.type
_entity_poly.pdbx_seq_one_letter_code
_entity_poly.pdbx_strand_id
1 'polypeptide(L)'
;YKTVAGREEAGRRLEYELSIITKQGLCDLFLLIHDLLNAARTMNVPANLVRGNAACSLVNFLLGITDLDPLKYGLIFEMLVDPAIIRLPDIYIGCCGEKRQQVIDYVTQKYGRARIAKIASFVRFDAHTAIMAAGRASKIPTSQTKRIADLTKNSPHFPCIDAVFKETAQLKDIAVNGSSAEKMLLRIAVGLKGQIRKRETDPCALVISPIELHELVPLAIDNDGSQLIQYESSEIANSGLLEINLIGLDMLSIIQRTCENIQNSSGKNINLKKIPLTDRLTYELLQKGLTSGIPELESGVARKLIISLKPVAFEDIILFYAMFRAAPLSCGLADELIQRKSGQKEFTYPHPLLEAILSESKGLYVYHEQHIYTAVILAGFTFSQANAMRKILAKKIVSKLKEIRAEFLKGAAQKGISEKSAISVFDLMENTCEFSCSKANATTLALLSFRSAYLKAHFPNEFNAATLSIKYGVTEPNGV
;
A
#
# COMPACT_ATOMS: atom_id res chain seq x y z
N TYR A 1 -9.47 4.89 -25.77
CA TYR A 1 -10.42 4.16 -26.64
C TYR A 1 -11.06 4.98 -27.77
N LYS A 2 -10.84 6.30 -27.89
CA LYS A 2 -11.51 7.12 -28.93
C LYS A 2 -10.93 6.95 -30.35
N THR A 3 -9.81 6.22 -30.49
CA THR A 3 -9.14 5.90 -31.75
C THR A 3 -9.27 4.41 -32.07
N VAL A 4 -9.12 4.02 -33.35
CA VAL A 4 -9.13 2.60 -33.76
C VAL A 4 -7.98 1.84 -33.09
N ALA A 5 -6.76 2.35 -33.19
CA ALA A 5 -5.58 1.74 -32.56
C ALA A 5 -5.75 1.55 -31.04
N GLY A 6 -6.33 2.54 -30.35
CA GLY A 6 -6.59 2.44 -28.92
C GLY A 6 -7.71 1.45 -28.56
N ARG A 7 -8.61 1.10 -29.49
CA ARG A 7 -9.58 0.01 -29.29
C ARG A 7 -8.94 -1.36 -29.51
N GLU A 8 -8.08 -1.48 -30.52
CA GLU A 8 -7.34 -2.71 -30.78
C GLU A 8 -6.35 -3.06 -29.66
N GLU A 9 -5.65 -2.07 -29.10
CA GLU A 9 -4.81 -2.26 -27.92
C GLU A 9 -5.63 -2.77 -26.72
N ALA A 10 -6.78 -2.14 -26.46
CA ALA A 10 -7.68 -2.55 -25.39
C ALA A 10 -8.25 -3.95 -25.59
N GLY A 11 -8.66 -4.29 -26.82
CA GLY A 11 -9.14 -5.62 -27.18
C GLY A 11 -8.08 -6.68 -26.94
N ARG A 12 -6.85 -6.47 -27.45
CA ARG A 12 -5.72 -7.39 -27.22
C ARG A 12 -5.39 -7.54 -25.73
N ARG A 13 -5.38 -6.44 -24.98
CA ARG A 13 -5.16 -6.49 -23.52
C ARG A 13 -6.26 -7.28 -22.82
N LEU A 14 -7.52 -7.05 -23.18
CA LEU A 14 -8.66 -7.74 -22.57
C LEU A 14 -8.62 -9.24 -22.85
N GLU A 15 -8.42 -9.64 -24.11
CA GLU A 15 -8.30 -11.05 -24.51
C GLU A 15 -7.15 -11.75 -23.79
N TYR A 16 -5.99 -11.09 -23.71
CA TYR A 16 -4.84 -11.59 -22.99
C TYR A 16 -5.12 -11.80 -21.49
N GLU A 17 -5.66 -10.79 -20.80
CA GLU A 17 -6.01 -10.89 -19.38
C GLU A 17 -7.03 -12.00 -19.13
N LEU A 18 -8.11 -12.04 -19.91
CA LEU A 18 -9.14 -13.08 -19.79
C LEU A 18 -8.57 -14.48 -20.03
N SER A 19 -7.65 -14.64 -20.98
CA SER A 19 -7.00 -15.92 -21.24
C SER A 19 -6.19 -16.41 -20.05
N ILE A 20 -5.45 -15.51 -19.36
CA ILE A 20 -4.64 -15.86 -18.19
C ILE A 20 -5.54 -16.16 -16.98
N ILE A 21 -6.53 -15.31 -16.73
CA ILE A 21 -7.50 -15.48 -15.63
C ILE A 21 -8.21 -16.83 -15.76
N THR A 22 -8.66 -17.18 -16.97
CA THR A 22 -9.31 -18.46 -17.25
C THR A 22 -8.36 -19.63 -17.08
N LYS A 23 -7.15 -19.56 -17.67
CA LYS A 23 -6.15 -20.63 -17.60
C LYS A 23 -5.68 -20.92 -16.18
N GLN A 24 -5.61 -19.92 -15.32
CA GLN A 24 -5.23 -20.08 -13.91
C GLN A 24 -6.40 -20.38 -12.97
N GLY A 25 -7.64 -20.46 -13.47
CA GLY A 25 -8.81 -20.75 -12.65
C GLY A 25 -9.22 -19.62 -11.71
N LEU A 26 -8.93 -18.36 -12.08
CA LEU A 26 -9.19 -17.18 -11.25
C LEU A 26 -10.54 -16.50 -11.54
N CYS A 27 -11.37 -17.06 -12.43
CA CYS A 27 -12.66 -16.46 -12.81
C CYS A 27 -13.56 -16.21 -11.59
N ASP A 28 -13.72 -17.21 -10.72
CA ASP A 28 -14.59 -17.12 -9.55
C ASP A 28 -14.12 -16.04 -8.58
N LEU A 29 -12.80 -15.85 -8.46
CA LEU A 29 -12.24 -14.80 -7.62
C LEU A 29 -12.63 -13.41 -8.13
N PHE A 30 -12.47 -13.14 -9.44
CA PHE A 30 -12.84 -11.84 -10.02
C PHE A 30 -14.35 -11.58 -9.89
N LEU A 31 -15.18 -12.60 -10.10
CA LEU A 31 -16.63 -12.51 -9.93
C LEU A 31 -17.03 -12.29 -8.47
N LEU A 32 -16.37 -12.96 -7.54
CA LEU A 32 -16.59 -12.76 -6.10
C LEU A 32 -16.28 -11.31 -5.71
N ILE A 33 -15.13 -10.76 -6.13
CA ILE A 33 -14.79 -9.35 -5.81
C ILE A 33 -15.81 -8.40 -6.44
N HIS A 34 -16.18 -8.63 -7.70
CA HIS A 34 -17.19 -7.83 -8.39
C HIS A 34 -18.51 -7.82 -7.61
N ASP A 35 -18.95 -8.99 -7.15
CA ASP A 35 -20.15 -9.18 -6.36
C ASP A 35 -20.09 -8.43 -5.02
N LEU A 36 -18.99 -8.55 -4.27
CA LEU A 36 -18.81 -7.83 -3.00
C LEU A 36 -18.89 -6.31 -3.19
N LEU A 37 -18.21 -5.79 -4.23
CA LEU A 37 -18.25 -4.36 -4.53
C LEU A 37 -19.61 -3.92 -5.09
N ASN A 38 -20.34 -4.80 -5.77
CA ASN A 38 -21.70 -4.51 -6.22
C ASN A 38 -22.68 -4.48 -5.04
N ALA A 39 -22.62 -5.45 -4.13
CA ALA A 39 -23.40 -5.48 -2.92
C ALA A 39 -23.14 -4.24 -2.05
N ALA A 40 -21.87 -3.86 -1.87
CA ALA A 40 -21.51 -2.61 -1.18
C ALA A 40 -22.16 -1.38 -1.83
N ARG A 41 -22.12 -1.27 -3.16
CA ARG A 41 -22.80 -0.19 -3.90
C ARG A 41 -24.30 -0.18 -3.67
N THR A 42 -24.98 -1.33 -3.74
CA THR A 42 -26.43 -1.44 -3.51
C THR A 42 -26.82 -1.05 -2.08
N MET A 43 -25.96 -1.35 -1.10
CA MET A 43 -26.16 -0.96 0.30
C MET A 43 -25.73 0.48 0.61
N ASN A 44 -25.33 1.27 -0.40
CA ASN A 44 -24.76 2.61 -0.23
C ASN A 44 -23.55 2.62 0.75
N VAL A 45 -22.70 1.61 0.63
CA VAL A 45 -21.39 1.50 1.27
C VAL A 45 -20.32 1.83 0.23
N PRO A 46 -19.66 2.99 0.33
CA PRO A 46 -18.54 3.32 -0.53
C PRO A 46 -17.43 2.31 -0.30
N ALA A 47 -17.18 1.52 -1.32
CA ALA A 47 -16.11 0.55 -1.37
C ALA A 47 -15.42 0.64 -2.73
N ASN A 48 -14.11 0.47 -2.71
CA ASN A 48 -13.28 0.40 -3.91
C ASN A 48 -12.04 -0.43 -3.59
N LEU A 49 -11.29 -0.84 -4.61
CA LEU A 49 -9.92 -1.28 -4.36
C LEU A 49 -9.07 -0.09 -3.94
N VAL A 50 -8.31 -0.26 -2.86
CA VAL A 50 -7.58 0.85 -2.24
C VAL A 50 -6.09 0.59 -2.04
N ARG A 51 -5.67 -0.67 -2.20
CA ARG A 51 -4.27 -1.08 -2.11
C ARG A 51 -3.95 -2.20 -3.08
N GLY A 52 -2.66 -2.34 -3.35
CA GLY A 52 -2.11 -3.42 -4.17
C GLY A 52 -2.11 -3.11 -5.66
N ASN A 53 -2.03 -4.17 -6.47
CA ASN A 53 -1.86 -4.06 -7.93
C ASN A 53 -3.14 -4.33 -8.70
N ALA A 54 -4.30 -4.38 -8.04
CA ALA A 54 -5.54 -4.74 -8.70
C ALA A 54 -6.02 -3.68 -9.72
N ALA A 55 -5.51 -2.44 -9.62
CA ALA A 55 -5.67 -1.43 -10.66
C ALA A 55 -4.90 -1.73 -11.97
N CYS A 56 -4.03 -2.74 -11.99
CA CYS A 56 -3.30 -3.15 -13.21
C CYS A 56 -4.15 -3.92 -14.22
N SER A 57 -5.36 -4.33 -13.88
CA SER A 57 -6.20 -5.17 -14.74
C SER A 57 -7.28 -4.35 -15.45
N LEU A 58 -7.32 -4.50 -16.77
CA LEU A 58 -8.38 -3.94 -17.61
C LEU A 58 -9.71 -4.65 -17.34
N VAL A 59 -9.69 -5.96 -17.03
CA VAL A 59 -10.88 -6.70 -16.58
C VAL A 59 -11.45 -6.07 -15.32
N ASN A 60 -10.61 -5.76 -14.32
CA ASN A 60 -11.08 -5.08 -13.10
C ASN A 60 -11.68 -3.70 -13.38
N PHE A 61 -11.08 -2.93 -14.29
CA PHE A 61 -11.63 -1.63 -14.70
C PHE A 61 -13.02 -1.78 -15.35
N LEU A 62 -13.19 -2.74 -16.26
CA LEU A 62 -14.45 -2.98 -16.95
C LEU A 62 -15.55 -3.55 -16.04
N LEU A 63 -15.18 -4.40 -15.07
CA LEU A 63 -16.10 -4.88 -14.04
C LEU A 63 -16.46 -3.81 -13.00
N GLY A 64 -15.88 -2.60 -13.09
CA GLY A 64 -16.09 -1.53 -12.12
C GLY A 64 -15.51 -1.84 -10.73
N ILE A 65 -14.55 -2.78 -10.68
CA ILE A 65 -13.81 -3.13 -9.46
C ILE A 65 -12.80 -2.01 -9.12
N THR A 66 -12.25 -1.36 -10.14
CA THR A 66 -11.44 -0.14 -10.01
C THR A 66 -11.97 0.96 -10.93
N ASP A 67 -11.78 2.21 -10.53
CA ASP A 67 -12.08 3.39 -11.36
C ASP A 67 -10.89 3.81 -12.25
N LEU A 68 -9.76 3.11 -12.15
CA LEU A 68 -8.53 3.46 -12.85
C LEU A 68 -8.37 2.66 -14.15
N ASP A 69 -8.17 3.39 -15.24
CA ASP A 69 -7.85 2.81 -16.54
C ASP A 69 -6.35 2.41 -16.57
N PRO A 70 -6.01 1.11 -16.58
CA PRO A 70 -4.62 0.67 -16.54
C PRO A 70 -3.83 1.10 -17.77
N LEU A 71 -4.46 1.16 -18.95
CA LEU A 71 -3.77 1.52 -20.19
C LEU A 71 -3.39 3.00 -20.18
N LYS A 72 -4.27 3.86 -19.67
CA LYS A 72 -4.00 5.29 -19.53
C LYS A 72 -2.76 5.57 -18.67
N TYR A 73 -2.56 4.81 -17.60
CA TYR A 73 -1.48 5.03 -16.64
C TYR A 73 -0.28 4.10 -16.83
N GLY A 74 -0.29 3.26 -17.87
CA GLY A 74 0.79 2.32 -18.19
C GLY A 74 0.95 1.19 -17.17
N LEU A 75 -0.13 0.77 -16.51
CA LEU A 75 -0.11 -0.24 -15.46
C LEU A 75 0.01 -1.67 -16.03
N ILE A 76 0.82 -2.50 -15.37
CA ILE A 76 1.25 -3.81 -15.88
C ILE A 76 0.46 -4.94 -15.22
N PHE A 77 -0.30 -5.70 -16.01
CA PHE A 77 -1.20 -6.77 -15.53
C PHE A 77 -0.47 -7.84 -14.70
N GLU A 78 0.75 -8.20 -15.10
CA GLU A 78 1.59 -9.21 -14.46
C GLU A 78 2.02 -8.84 -13.03
N MET A 79 1.82 -7.59 -12.63
CA MET A 79 1.96 -7.19 -11.23
C MET A 79 0.79 -7.66 -10.36
N LEU A 80 -0.39 -7.88 -10.95
CA LEU A 80 -1.54 -8.51 -10.31
C LEU A 80 -1.48 -10.03 -10.46
N VAL A 81 -1.57 -10.52 -11.70
CA VAL A 81 -1.58 -11.96 -12.02
C VAL A 81 -0.39 -12.30 -12.90
N ASP A 82 0.58 -13.00 -12.33
CA ASP A 82 1.77 -13.41 -13.06
C ASP A 82 1.50 -14.74 -13.80
N PRO A 83 1.56 -14.79 -15.15
CA PRO A 83 1.28 -16.02 -15.88
C PRO A 83 2.26 -17.16 -15.55
N ALA A 84 3.43 -16.86 -15.01
CA ALA A 84 4.44 -17.85 -14.62
C ALA A 84 4.28 -18.40 -13.20
N ILE A 85 3.38 -17.83 -12.37
CA ILE A 85 3.21 -18.22 -10.96
C ILE A 85 1.73 -18.40 -10.67
N ILE A 86 1.33 -19.62 -10.30
CA ILE A 86 -0.03 -19.89 -9.82
C ILE A 86 -0.10 -19.50 -8.35
N ARG A 87 -0.81 -18.42 -8.05
CA ARG A 87 -1.12 -17.96 -6.69
C ARG A 87 -2.38 -17.11 -6.69
N LEU A 88 -3.08 -17.08 -5.56
CA LEU A 88 -4.15 -16.11 -5.37
C LEU A 88 -3.55 -14.69 -5.29
N PRO A 89 -4.09 -13.71 -6.05
CA PRO A 89 -3.67 -12.32 -5.92
C PRO A 89 -4.15 -11.72 -4.59
N ASP A 90 -3.31 -10.90 -3.96
CA ASP A 90 -3.70 -10.15 -2.75
C ASP A 90 -4.77 -9.10 -3.10
N ILE A 91 -5.92 -9.15 -2.45
CA ILE A 91 -7.06 -8.27 -2.71
C ILE A 91 -7.38 -7.44 -1.48
N TYR A 92 -7.28 -6.12 -1.66
CA TYR A 92 -7.56 -5.12 -0.63
C TYR A 92 -8.73 -4.23 -1.04
N ILE A 93 -9.91 -4.55 -0.52
CA ILE A 93 -11.12 -3.75 -0.70
C ILE A 93 -11.18 -2.76 0.47
N GLY A 94 -11.06 -1.48 0.15
CA GLY A 94 -11.31 -0.41 1.10
C GLY A 94 -12.78 -0.09 1.14
N CYS A 95 -13.30 0.19 2.33
CA CYS A 95 -14.67 0.60 2.56
C CYS A 95 -14.70 1.72 3.61
N CYS A 96 -15.83 2.43 3.67
CA CYS A 96 -16.10 3.30 4.82
C CYS A 96 -16.14 2.46 6.10
N GLY A 97 -15.38 2.89 7.12
CA GLY A 97 -15.24 2.15 8.37
C GLY A 97 -16.57 1.92 9.10
N GLU A 98 -17.44 2.93 9.11
CA GLU A 98 -18.74 2.88 9.81
C GLU A 98 -19.69 1.81 9.24
N LYS A 99 -19.60 1.52 7.94
CA LYS A 99 -20.51 0.59 7.25
C LYS A 99 -19.85 -0.72 6.83
N ARG A 100 -18.58 -0.94 7.18
CA ARG A 100 -17.83 -2.14 6.80
C ARG A 100 -18.53 -3.42 7.24
N GLN A 101 -19.10 -3.44 8.45
CA GLN A 101 -19.77 -4.62 8.99
C GLN A 101 -20.90 -5.11 8.08
N GLN A 102 -21.61 -4.22 7.39
CA GLN A 102 -22.68 -4.59 6.45
C GLN A 102 -22.15 -5.46 5.29
N VAL A 103 -20.93 -5.20 4.82
CA VAL A 103 -20.29 -6.01 3.76
C VAL A 103 -19.88 -7.37 4.32
N ILE A 104 -19.36 -7.42 5.55
CA ILE A 104 -19.01 -8.67 6.23
C ILE A 104 -20.27 -9.52 6.46
N ASP A 105 -21.36 -8.90 6.90
CA ASP A 105 -22.64 -9.56 7.14
C ASP A 105 -23.22 -10.12 5.84
N TYR A 106 -23.14 -9.36 4.74
CA TYR A 106 -23.52 -9.82 3.41
C TYR A 106 -22.75 -11.08 2.99
N VAL A 107 -21.41 -11.06 3.12
CA VAL A 107 -20.56 -12.22 2.80
C VAL A 107 -20.94 -13.41 3.68
N THR A 108 -21.11 -13.17 4.98
CA THR A 108 -21.43 -14.19 5.98
C THR A 108 -22.78 -14.85 5.70
N GLN A 109 -23.79 -14.05 5.35
CA GLN A 109 -25.12 -14.56 5.00
C GLN A 109 -25.10 -15.33 3.68
N LYS A 110 -24.35 -14.86 2.68
CA LYS A 110 -24.31 -15.46 1.34
C LYS A 110 -23.58 -16.80 1.31
N TYR A 111 -22.42 -16.89 1.95
CA TYR A 111 -21.56 -18.08 1.91
C TYR A 111 -21.72 -19.00 3.13
N GLY A 112 -22.44 -18.55 4.15
CA GLY A 112 -22.72 -19.30 5.37
C GLY A 112 -21.67 -19.08 6.46
N ARG A 113 -22.16 -18.89 7.69
CA ARG A 113 -21.32 -18.54 8.85
C ARG A 113 -20.19 -19.54 9.12
N ALA A 114 -20.41 -20.84 8.90
CA ALA A 114 -19.42 -21.89 9.13
C ALA A 114 -18.23 -21.89 8.13
N ARG A 115 -18.35 -21.12 7.04
CA ARG A 115 -17.36 -21.03 5.95
C ARG A 115 -16.61 -19.70 5.94
N ILE A 116 -16.93 -18.82 6.89
CA ILE A 116 -16.40 -17.47 7.00
C ILE A 116 -15.78 -17.30 8.38
N ALA A 117 -14.53 -16.87 8.42
CA ALA A 117 -13.86 -16.54 9.67
C ALA A 117 -12.91 -15.37 9.51
N LYS A 118 -12.71 -14.64 10.61
CA LYS A 118 -11.62 -13.69 10.73
C LYS A 118 -10.31 -14.44 11.01
N ILE A 119 -9.19 -13.74 10.90
CA ILE A 119 -7.85 -14.33 11.17
C ILE A 119 -7.31 -13.78 12.50
N ALA A 120 -6.65 -14.62 13.29
CA ALA A 120 -5.92 -14.15 14.47
C ALA A 120 -4.68 -13.33 14.07
N SER A 121 -4.37 -12.32 14.87
CA SER A 121 -3.14 -11.54 14.78
C SER A 121 -2.42 -11.57 16.12
N PHE A 122 -1.13 -11.91 16.14
CA PHE A 122 -0.37 -12.00 17.38
C PHE A 122 0.59 -10.81 17.52
N VAL A 123 0.25 -9.91 18.43
CA VAL A 123 1.12 -8.80 18.81
C VAL A 123 2.25 -9.35 19.68
N ARG A 124 3.46 -9.38 19.13
CA ARG A 124 4.68 -9.77 19.82
C ARG A 124 5.30 -8.60 20.57
N PHE A 125 6.18 -8.87 21.52
CA PHE A 125 6.91 -7.81 22.22
C PHE A 125 7.86 -7.07 21.27
N ASP A 126 7.75 -5.75 21.26
CA ASP A 126 8.77 -4.84 20.73
C ASP A 126 9.72 -4.37 21.85
N ALA A 127 10.78 -3.64 21.49
CA ALA A 127 11.77 -3.16 22.43
C ALA A 127 11.16 -2.33 23.59
N HIS A 128 10.14 -1.51 23.30
CA HIS A 128 9.50 -0.63 24.28
C HIS A 128 8.62 -1.43 25.25
N THR A 129 7.69 -2.19 24.70
CA THR A 129 6.71 -2.99 25.43
C THR A 129 7.36 -4.10 26.24
N ALA A 130 8.49 -4.66 25.77
CA ALA A 130 9.29 -5.61 26.53
C ALA A 130 9.86 -5.00 27.82
N ILE A 131 10.45 -3.79 27.74
CA ILE A 131 10.96 -3.07 28.93
C ILE A 131 9.80 -2.73 29.87
N MET A 132 8.68 -2.24 29.33
CA MET A 132 7.50 -1.90 30.13
C MET A 132 6.88 -3.14 30.82
N ALA A 133 6.95 -4.31 30.21
CA ALA A 133 6.50 -5.56 30.82
C ALA A 133 7.48 -6.04 31.90
N ALA A 134 8.79 -5.99 31.63
CA ALA A 134 9.82 -6.33 32.60
C ALA A 134 9.71 -5.48 33.87
N GLY A 135 9.52 -4.17 33.74
CA GLY A 135 9.39 -3.28 34.90
C GLY A 135 8.16 -3.53 35.74
N ARG A 136 7.01 -3.81 35.10
CA ARG A 136 5.79 -4.22 35.81
C ARG A 136 6.00 -5.54 36.57
N ALA A 137 6.61 -6.54 35.94
CA ALA A 137 6.88 -7.83 36.57
C ALA A 137 7.88 -7.72 37.74
N SER A 138 8.89 -6.86 37.61
CA SER A 138 9.92 -6.64 38.63
C SER A 138 9.55 -5.57 39.67
N LYS A 139 8.32 -5.02 39.63
CA LYS A 139 7.84 -3.94 40.52
C LYS A 139 8.75 -2.70 40.54
N ILE A 140 9.44 -2.42 39.43
CA ILE A 140 10.25 -1.21 39.28
C ILE A 140 9.30 -0.03 39.02
N PRO A 141 9.55 1.17 39.61
CA PRO A 141 8.70 2.33 39.39
C PRO A 141 8.42 2.61 37.91
N THR A 142 7.16 2.94 37.59
CA THR A 142 6.73 3.15 36.19
C THR A 142 7.45 4.34 35.55
N SER A 143 7.76 5.39 36.32
CA SER A 143 8.55 6.53 35.83
C SER A 143 9.95 6.12 35.35
N GLN A 144 10.63 5.28 36.12
CA GLN A 144 11.95 4.76 35.77
C GLN A 144 11.87 3.81 34.57
N THR A 145 10.92 2.88 34.57
CA THR A 145 10.74 1.93 33.47
C THR A 145 10.41 2.65 32.15
N LYS A 146 9.50 3.63 32.20
CA LYS A 146 9.09 4.43 31.05
C LYS A 146 10.25 5.26 30.49
N ARG A 147 11.06 5.86 31.36
CA ARG A 147 12.26 6.61 30.96
C ARG A 147 13.18 5.75 30.08
N ILE A 148 13.40 4.49 30.47
CA ILE A 148 14.28 3.57 29.72
C ILE A 148 13.60 3.08 28.45
N ALA A 149 12.32 2.71 28.54
CA ALA A 149 11.55 2.27 27.39
C ALA A 149 11.50 3.35 26.29
N ASP A 150 11.31 4.62 26.66
CA ASP A 150 11.21 5.73 25.69
C ASP A 150 12.52 5.97 24.91
N LEU A 151 13.68 5.53 25.41
CA LEU A 151 14.95 5.55 24.66
C LEU A 151 14.89 4.68 23.39
N THR A 152 14.02 3.68 23.35
CA THR A 152 13.86 2.78 22.20
C THR A 152 13.16 3.45 21.02
N LYS A 153 12.30 4.45 21.26
CA LYS A 153 11.39 5.01 20.24
C LYS A 153 12.11 5.77 19.12
N ASN A 154 13.26 6.35 19.43
CA ASN A 154 14.04 7.13 18.47
C ASN A 154 15.07 6.28 17.73
N SER A 155 15.16 4.97 18.03
CA SER A 155 16.11 4.09 17.36
C SER A 155 15.66 3.81 15.92
N PRO A 156 16.56 3.93 14.93
CA PRO A 156 16.23 3.56 13.54
C PRO A 156 15.95 2.05 13.39
N HIS A 157 16.29 1.25 14.40
CA HIS A 157 16.09 -0.19 14.41
C HIS A 157 14.81 -0.62 15.16
N PHE A 158 14.01 0.33 15.66
CA PHE A 158 12.71 0.02 16.24
C PHE A 158 11.81 -0.66 15.18
N PRO A 159 11.06 -1.73 15.51
CA PRO A 159 10.75 -2.28 16.85
C PRO A 159 11.69 -3.39 17.38
N CYS A 160 12.77 -3.73 16.67
CA CYS A 160 13.58 -4.93 16.97
C CYS A 160 14.37 -4.82 18.28
N ILE A 161 14.08 -5.66 19.26
CA ILE A 161 14.70 -5.65 20.60
C ILE A 161 16.24 -5.67 20.51
N ASP A 162 16.80 -6.66 19.80
CA ASP A 162 18.25 -6.85 19.74
C ASP A 162 18.96 -5.67 19.09
N ALA A 163 18.47 -5.23 17.92
CA ALA A 163 19.10 -4.16 17.17
C ALA A 163 18.97 -2.82 17.89
N VAL A 164 17.81 -2.54 18.50
CA VAL A 164 17.62 -1.33 19.31
C VAL A 164 18.59 -1.31 20.49
N PHE A 165 18.71 -2.40 21.24
CA PHE A 165 19.58 -2.45 22.42
C PHE A 165 21.06 -2.41 22.02
N LYS A 166 21.43 -3.01 20.89
CA LYS A 166 22.78 -3.02 20.34
C LYS A 166 23.18 -1.77 19.57
N GLU A 167 22.29 -0.84 19.26
CA GLU A 167 22.64 0.35 18.48
C GLU A 167 22.30 1.66 19.18
N THR A 168 21.48 1.62 20.23
CA THR A 168 21.15 2.82 21.01
C THR A 168 22.20 3.04 22.09
N ALA A 169 23.04 4.08 21.94
CA ALA A 169 24.15 4.37 22.84
C ALA A 169 23.75 4.43 24.33
N GLN A 170 22.61 5.06 24.64
CA GLN A 170 22.11 5.16 26.01
C GLN A 170 21.70 3.81 26.60
N LEU A 171 21.15 2.89 25.79
CA LEU A 171 20.81 1.53 26.23
C LEU A 171 22.06 0.67 26.43
N LYS A 172 23.09 0.85 25.59
CA LYS A 172 24.40 0.23 25.80
C LYS A 172 25.02 0.68 27.12
N ASP A 173 25.00 1.98 27.38
CA ASP A 173 25.54 2.54 28.62
C ASP A 173 24.78 2.00 29.83
N ILE A 174 23.44 1.95 29.79
CA ILE A 174 22.64 1.33 30.86
C ILE A 174 22.99 -0.15 31.04
N ALA A 175 23.22 -0.90 29.96
CA ALA A 175 23.60 -2.31 30.04
C ALA A 175 24.95 -2.54 30.75
N VAL A 176 25.89 -1.59 30.65
CA VAL A 176 27.25 -1.71 31.23
C VAL A 176 27.36 -1.00 32.59
N ASN A 177 26.85 0.23 32.68
CA ASN A 177 27.04 1.17 33.79
C ASN A 177 25.76 1.44 34.60
N GLY A 178 24.59 1.03 34.09
CA GLY A 178 23.31 1.21 34.78
C GLY A 178 23.23 0.45 36.11
N SER A 179 22.22 0.82 36.91
CA SER A 179 21.91 0.15 38.18
C SER A 179 21.51 -1.32 37.96
N SER A 180 21.58 -2.12 39.02
CA SER A 180 21.19 -3.55 38.96
C SER A 180 19.76 -3.73 38.43
N ALA A 181 18.84 -2.86 38.83
CA ALA A 181 17.46 -2.86 38.37
C ALA A 181 17.36 -2.60 36.85
N GLU A 182 18.12 -1.65 36.33
CA GLU A 182 18.07 -1.28 34.90
C GLU A 182 18.70 -2.33 34.01
N LYS A 183 19.83 -2.92 34.44
CA LYS A 183 20.44 -4.07 33.78
C LYS A 183 19.50 -5.27 33.76
N MET A 184 18.80 -5.52 34.86
CA MET A 184 17.79 -6.58 34.95
C MET A 184 16.64 -6.34 33.98
N LEU A 185 16.13 -5.11 33.84
CA LEU A 185 15.10 -4.76 32.86
C LEU A 185 15.52 -5.14 31.44
N LEU A 186 16.71 -4.70 31.01
CA LEU A 186 17.20 -4.98 29.66
C LEU A 186 17.38 -6.49 29.44
N ARG A 187 17.92 -7.21 30.43
CA ARG A 187 18.09 -8.67 30.34
C ARG A 187 16.75 -9.40 30.19
N ILE A 188 15.74 -9.05 30.99
CA ILE A 188 14.39 -9.65 30.88
C ILE A 188 13.77 -9.29 29.54
N ALA A 189 13.87 -8.04 29.10
CA ALA A 189 13.31 -7.58 27.84
C ALA A 189 13.89 -8.35 26.63
N VAL A 190 15.19 -8.67 26.62
CA VAL A 190 15.79 -9.55 25.61
C VAL A 190 15.17 -10.96 25.64
N GLY A 191 14.90 -11.50 26.83
CA GLY A 191 14.24 -12.80 26.98
C GLY A 191 12.79 -12.84 26.46
N LEU A 192 12.12 -11.69 26.37
CA LEU A 192 10.77 -11.57 25.81
C LEU A 192 10.74 -11.48 24.28
N LYS A 193 11.90 -11.49 23.62
CA LYS A 193 12.00 -11.42 22.16
C LYS A 193 11.22 -12.56 21.50
N GLY A 194 10.38 -12.17 20.52
CA GLY A 194 9.58 -13.11 19.73
C GLY A 194 8.37 -13.70 20.47
N GLN A 195 8.23 -13.43 21.77
CA GLN A 195 7.11 -13.91 22.57
C GLN A 195 5.84 -13.13 22.21
N ILE A 196 4.71 -13.85 22.22
CA ILE A 196 3.39 -13.28 21.98
C ILE A 196 2.95 -12.55 23.25
N ARG A 197 2.66 -11.26 23.12
CA ARG A 197 2.15 -10.42 24.22
C ARG A 197 0.63 -10.47 24.30
N LYS A 198 -0.04 -10.46 23.16
CA LYS A 198 -1.49 -10.44 23.05
C LYS A 198 -1.95 -11.05 21.74
N ARG A 199 -3.04 -11.82 21.79
CA ARG A 199 -3.83 -12.19 20.61
C ARG A 199 -4.88 -11.11 20.36
N GLU A 200 -4.95 -10.68 19.12
CA GLU A 200 -6.00 -9.80 18.60
C GLU A 200 -6.63 -10.45 17.38
N THR A 201 -7.71 -9.86 16.89
CA THR A 201 -8.31 -10.24 15.61
C THR A 201 -7.75 -9.32 14.55
N ASP A 202 -7.34 -9.88 13.41
CA ASP A 202 -6.92 -9.07 12.27
C ASP A 202 -8.07 -8.12 11.91
N PRO A 203 -7.84 -6.81 11.92
CA PRO A 203 -8.92 -5.86 11.72
C PRO A 203 -9.46 -5.92 10.30
N CYS A 204 -8.74 -6.46 9.30
CA CYS A 204 -9.09 -6.38 7.88
C CYS A 204 -9.36 -7.74 7.24
N ALA A 205 -8.63 -8.78 7.63
CA ALA A 205 -8.63 -10.05 6.93
C ALA A 205 -9.87 -10.91 7.25
N LEU A 206 -10.48 -11.42 6.19
CA LEU A 206 -11.59 -12.36 6.21
C LEU A 206 -11.25 -13.54 5.31
N VAL A 207 -11.44 -14.76 5.79
CA VAL A 207 -11.27 -15.98 5.00
C VAL A 207 -12.61 -16.48 4.53
N ILE A 208 -12.67 -16.86 3.25
CA ILE A 208 -13.82 -17.51 2.61
C ILE A 208 -13.41 -18.91 2.17
N SER A 209 -14.17 -19.91 2.61
CA SER A 209 -13.93 -21.31 2.28
C SER A 209 -15.08 -21.93 1.47
N PRO A 210 -14.80 -22.87 0.54
CA PRO A 210 -15.84 -23.63 -0.15
C PRO A 210 -16.55 -24.64 0.78
N ILE A 211 -15.88 -25.08 1.85
CA ILE A 211 -16.39 -26.02 2.86
C ILE A 211 -16.33 -25.40 4.27
N GLU A 212 -16.84 -26.10 5.28
CA GLU A 212 -16.79 -25.59 6.66
C GLU A 212 -15.34 -25.47 7.15
N LEU A 213 -14.99 -24.34 7.76
CA LEU A 213 -13.61 -24.01 8.10
C LEU A 213 -13.01 -24.94 9.15
N HIS A 214 -13.83 -25.54 10.01
CA HIS A 214 -13.38 -26.45 11.05
C HIS A 214 -12.76 -27.74 10.50
N GLU A 215 -13.05 -28.08 9.23
CA GLU A 215 -12.45 -29.22 8.53
C GLU A 215 -11.03 -28.91 8.01
N LEU A 216 -10.69 -27.62 7.88
CA LEU A 216 -9.44 -27.16 7.26
C LEU A 216 -8.45 -26.57 8.26
N VAL A 217 -8.95 -25.82 9.26
CA VAL A 217 -8.13 -25.04 10.18
C VAL A 217 -8.71 -25.03 11.59
N PRO A 218 -7.86 -24.96 12.64
CA PRO A 218 -8.33 -24.79 14.01
C PRO A 218 -9.00 -23.43 14.19
N LEU A 219 -10.19 -23.45 14.80
CA LEU A 219 -11.01 -22.27 15.05
C LEU A 219 -11.09 -21.94 16.54
N ALA A 220 -11.28 -20.67 16.82
CA ALA A 220 -11.70 -20.10 18.09
C ALA A 220 -12.94 -19.24 17.86
N ILE A 221 -13.54 -18.75 18.96
CA ILE A 221 -14.62 -17.77 18.91
C ILE A 221 -14.05 -16.43 19.36
N ASP A 222 -14.27 -15.39 18.56
CA ASP A 222 -13.88 -14.02 18.90
C ASP A 222 -14.87 -13.39 19.89
N ASN A 223 -14.50 -12.25 20.48
CA ASN A 223 -15.32 -11.57 21.49
C ASN A 223 -16.71 -11.16 21.00
N ASP A 224 -16.88 -10.96 19.69
CA ASP A 224 -18.17 -10.65 19.06
C ASP A 224 -18.95 -11.90 18.61
N GLY A 225 -18.46 -13.10 18.93
CA GLY A 225 -19.06 -14.38 18.57
C GLY A 225 -18.73 -14.86 17.15
N SER A 226 -17.94 -14.12 16.37
CA SER A 226 -17.49 -14.56 15.04
C SER A 226 -16.48 -15.71 15.13
N GLN A 227 -16.40 -16.52 14.07
CA GLN A 227 -15.35 -17.55 13.96
C GLN A 227 -14.00 -16.87 13.72
N LEU A 228 -12.97 -17.40 14.37
CA LEU A 228 -11.61 -16.90 14.27
C LEU A 228 -10.63 -18.04 13.99
N ILE A 229 -9.87 -17.95 12.91
CA ILE A 229 -8.81 -18.89 12.60
C ILE A 229 -7.62 -18.62 13.51
N GLN A 230 -7.05 -19.67 14.12
CA GLN A 230 -5.98 -19.53 15.11
C GLN A 230 -4.59 -19.28 14.49
N TYR A 231 -4.43 -19.45 13.19
CA TYR A 231 -3.20 -19.13 12.45
C TYR A 231 -3.16 -17.66 12.04
N GLU A 232 -1.97 -17.10 11.81
CA GLU A 232 -1.77 -15.77 11.22
C GLU A 232 -1.91 -15.81 9.69
N SER A 233 -2.13 -14.64 9.08
CA SER A 233 -2.28 -14.49 7.62
C SER A 233 -1.11 -15.12 6.83
N SER A 234 0.13 -15.06 7.34
CA SER A 234 1.29 -15.66 6.67
C SER A 234 1.21 -17.18 6.53
N GLU A 235 0.58 -17.86 7.49
CA GLU A 235 0.38 -19.30 7.45
C GLU A 235 -0.82 -19.65 6.55
N ILE A 236 -1.87 -18.83 6.60
CA ILE A 236 -3.06 -18.96 5.74
C ILE A 236 -2.72 -18.75 4.27
N ALA A 237 -1.85 -17.80 3.93
CA ALA A 237 -1.43 -17.53 2.56
C ALA A 237 -0.84 -18.76 1.85
N ASN A 238 -0.22 -19.69 2.60
CA ASN A 238 0.35 -20.92 2.06
C ASN A 238 -0.62 -22.12 2.06
N SER A 239 -1.81 -21.96 2.67
CA SER A 239 -2.82 -23.03 2.81
C SER A 239 -3.73 -23.17 1.59
N GLY A 240 -3.74 -22.18 0.69
CA GLY A 240 -4.67 -22.12 -0.45
C GLY A 240 -6.07 -21.61 -0.11
N LEU A 241 -6.34 -21.25 1.15
CA LEU A 241 -7.55 -20.56 1.55
C LEU A 241 -7.62 -19.15 0.95
N LEU A 242 -8.82 -18.73 0.57
CA LEU A 242 -9.04 -17.39 0.03
C LEU A 242 -9.13 -16.38 1.16
N GLU A 243 -8.11 -15.54 1.30
CA GLU A 243 -8.10 -14.36 2.15
C GLU A 243 -8.53 -13.12 1.36
N ILE A 244 -9.47 -12.35 1.91
CA ILE A 244 -9.88 -11.04 1.40
C ILE A 244 -9.68 -10.01 2.51
N ASN A 245 -9.05 -8.89 2.17
CA ASN A 245 -8.85 -7.80 3.11
C ASN A 245 -9.91 -6.71 2.93
N LEU A 246 -10.84 -6.60 3.89
CA LEU A 246 -11.84 -5.54 3.99
C LEU A 246 -11.35 -4.44 4.95
N ILE A 247 -10.77 -3.38 4.39
CA ILE A 247 -10.12 -2.31 5.16
C ILE A 247 -11.12 -1.17 5.41
N GLY A 248 -11.32 -0.77 6.67
CA GLY A 248 -12.00 0.48 7.00
C GLY A 248 -11.05 1.67 6.76
N LEU A 249 -11.38 2.55 5.82
CA LEU A 249 -10.56 3.71 5.49
C LEU A 249 -11.26 5.02 5.84
N ASP A 250 -10.63 5.80 6.72
CA ASP A 250 -11.08 7.14 7.09
C ASP A 250 -11.28 8.04 5.88
N MET A 251 -10.41 7.92 4.87
CA MET A 251 -10.53 8.72 3.64
C MET A 251 -11.85 8.46 2.92
N LEU A 252 -12.28 7.19 2.82
CA LEU A 252 -13.57 6.84 2.23
C LEU A 252 -14.73 7.27 3.12
N SER A 253 -14.60 7.13 4.44
CA SER A 253 -15.60 7.61 5.41
C SER A 253 -15.81 9.12 5.30
N ILE A 254 -14.72 9.91 5.22
CA ILE A 254 -14.77 11.36 5.08
C ILE A 254 -15.40 11.76 3.74
N ILE A 255 -14.98 11.14 2.63
CA ILE A 255 -15.56 11.39 1.30
C ILE A 255 -17.07 11.13 1.32
N GLN A 256 -17.49 9.99 1.88
CA GLN A 256 -18.89 9.61 1.96
C GLN A 256 -19.70 10.63 2.77
N ARG A 257 -19.27 10.88 4.00
CA ARG A 257 -19.96 11.80 4.91
C ARG A 257 -20.03 13.20 4.32
N THR A 258 -18.99 13.62 3.60
CA THR A 258 -19.01 14.89 2.86
C THR A 258 -20.09 14.90 1.78
N CYS A 259 -20.22 13.83 0.98
CA CYS A 259 -21.27 13.74 -0.03
C CYS A 259 -22.68 13.72 0.59
N GLU A 260 -22.87 13.01 1.71
CA GLU A 260 -24.12 13.01 2.48
C GLU A 260 -24.43 14.43 3.01
N ASN A 261 -23.44 15.12 3.57
CA ASN A 261 -23.58 16.49 4.05
C ASN A 261 -23.98 17.46 2.92
N ILE A 262 -23.37 17.34 1.73
CA ILE A 262 -23.70 18.19 0.57
C ILE A 262 -25.14 17.93 0.10
N GLN A 263 -25.55 16.66 0.05
CA GLN A 263 -26.91 16.29 -0.32
C GLN A 263 -27.93 16.85 0.67
N ASN A 264 -27.62 16.79 1.98
CA ASN A 264 -28.50 17.30 3.03
C ASN A 264 -28.55 18.84 3.08
N SER A 265 -27.41 19.52 2.88
CA SER A 265 -27.33 20.98 2.97
C SER A 265 -27.87 21.70 1.74
N SER A 266 -27.70 21.11 0.55
CA SER A 266 -27.93 21.79 -0.73
C SER A 266 -28.78 21.01 -1.73
N GLY A 267 -29.15 19.77 -1.42
CA GLY A 267 -29.87 18.88 -2.35
C GLY A 267 -29.01 18.36 -3.51
N LYS A 268 -27.73 18.76 -3.61
CA LYS A 268 -26.84 18.38 -4.71
C LYS A 268 -26.25 16.98 -4.49
N ASN A 269 -26.35 16.15 -5.53
CA ASN A 269 -25.73 14.83 -5.54
C ASN A 269 -24.40 14.85 -6.31
N ILE A 270 -23.29 14.59 -5.62
CA ILE A 270 -21.95 14.60 -6.21
C ILE A 270 -21.58 13.21 -6.73
N ASN A 271 -21.37 13.11 -8.04
CA ASN A 271 -20.81 11.90 -8.64
C ASN A 271 -19.28 11.96 -8.70
N LEU A 272 -18.62 11.26 -7.77
CA LEU A 272 -17.16 11.22 -7.65
C LEU A 272 -16.44 10.72 -8.92
N LYS A 273 -17.09 9.89 -9.75
CA LYS A 273 -16.50 9.39 -11.00
C LYS A 273 -16.47 10.44 -12.11
N LYS A 274 -17.30 11.49 -11.99
CA LYS A 274 -17.39 12.59 -12.97
C LYS A 274 -16.53 13.80 -12.60
N ILE A 275 -15.84 13.78 -11.45
CA ILE A 275 -14.95 14.87 -11.04
C ILE A 275 -13.80 14.99 -12.06
N PRO A 276 -13.57 16.17 -12.66
CA PRO A 276 -12.47 16.36 -13.60
C PRO A 276 -11.13 16.36 -12.85
N LEU A 277 -10.21 15.47 -13.25
CA LEU A 277 -8.85 15.41 -12.69
C LEU A 277 -7.96 16.60 -13.08
N THR A 278 -8.52 17.59 -13.78
CA THR A 278 -7.87 18.84 -14.19
C THR A 278 -8.41 20.05 -13.42
N ASP A 279 -9.18 19.83 -12.34
CA ASP A 279 -9.80 20.90 -11.57
C ASP A 279 -8.77 21.85 -10.94
N ARG A 280 -8.81 23.12 -11.34
CA ARG A 280 -7.83 24.14 -10.94
C ARG A 280 -7.86 24.43 -9.44
N LEU A 281 -9.05 24.56 -8.83
CA LEU A 281 -9.17 24.89 -7.40
C LEU A 281 -8.59 23.78 -6.51
N THR A 282 -8.72 22.53 -6.94
CA THR A 282 -8.11 21.37 -6.28
C THR A 282 -6.59 21.47 -6.28
N TYR A 283 -5.96 21.79 -7.41
CA TYR A 283 -4.50 21.98 -7.47
C TYR A 283 -4.03 23.18 -6.68
N GLU A 284 -4.73 24.32 -6.72
CA GLU A 284 -4.40 25.50 -5.92
C GLU A 284 -4.41 25.19 -4.41
N LEU A 285 -5.39 24.39 -3.95
CA LEU A 285 -5.46 23.94 -2.56
C LEU A 285 -4.23 23.10 -2.18
N LEU A 286 -3.84 22.14 -3.02
CA LEU A 286 -2.68 21.27 -2.80
C LEU A 286 -1.36 22.05 -2.83
N GLN A 287 -1.21 22.96 -3.79
CA GLN A 287 -0.01 23.82 -3.93
C GLN A 287 0.18 24.76 -2.74
N LYS A 288 -0.91 25.22 -2.12
CA LYS A 288 -0.87 26.00 -0.87
C LYS A 288 -0.68 25.14 0.38
N GLY A 289 -0.66 23.80 0.24
CA GLY A 289 -0.52 22.86 1.36
C GLY A 289 -1.70 22.87 2.33
N LEU A 290 -2.89 23.27 1.87
CA LEU A 290 -4.11 23.33 2.68
C LEU A 290 -4.75 21.94 2.85
N THR A 291 -3.96 20.95 3.23
CA THR A 291 -4.33 19.52 3.19
C THR A 291 -4.82 18.95 4.53
N SER A 292 -5.03 19.78 5.56
CA SER A 292 -5.60 19.34 6.84
C SER A 292 -6.93 18.60 6.64
N GLY A 293 -7.14 17.46 7.29
CA GLY A 293 -8.34 16.65 7.11
C GLY A 293 -8.33 15.74 5.88
N ILE A 294 -7.29 15.75 5.03
CA ILE A 294 -7.12 14.79 3.94
C ILE A 294 -6.13 13.73 4.40
N PRO A 295 -6.58 12.51 4.75
CA PRO A 295 -5.68 11.45 5.23
C PRO A 295 -4.47 11.24 4.30
N GLU A 296 -3.33 10.84 4.86
CA GLU A 296 -2.01 10.75 4.19
C GLU A 296 -1.36 12.11 3.83
N LEU A 297 -2.11 13.19 3.66
CA LEU A 297 -1.57 14.51 3.30
C LEU A 297 -1.44 15.49 4.48
N GLU A 298 -1.81 15.07 5.70
CA GLU A 298 -1.93 15.96 6.86
C GLU A 298 -0.62 16.24 7.58
N SER A 299 0.36 15.33 7.47
CA SER A 299 1.60 15.46 8.23
C SER A 299 2.39 16.69 7.78
N GLY A 300 3.21 17.25 8.68
CA GLY A 300 4.09 18.37 8.32
C GLY A 300 5.05 18.03 7.19
N VAL A 301 5.51 16.77 7.13
CA VAL A 301 6.39 16.27 6.05
C VAL A 301 5.63 16.19 4.73
N ALA A 302 4.41 15.62 4.74
CA ALA A 302 3.56 15.55 3.54
C ALA A 302 3.25 16.95 2.99
N ARG A 303 2.87 17.89 3.87
CA ARG A 303 2.60 19.28 3.48
C ARG A 303 3.80 19.96 2.84
N LYS A 304 4.98 19.83 3.43
CA LYS A 304 6.21 20.37 2.84
C LYS A 304 6.48 19.78 1.47
N LEU A 305 6.37 18.45 1.34
CA LEU A 305 6.63 17.76 0.08
C LEU A 305 5.64 18.19 -1.03
N ILE A 306 4.33 18.23 -0.76
CA ILE A 306 3.35 18.61 -1.79
C ILE A 306 3.47 20.08 -2.21
N ILE A 307 3.80 20.98 -1.27
CA ILE A 307 4.08 22.39 -1.58
C ILE A 307 5.32 22.50 -2.47
N SER A 308 6.41 21.78 -2.15
CA SER A 308 7.63 21.80 -2.96
C SER A 308 7.43 21.20 -4.34
N LEU A 309 6.63 20.13 -4.44
CA LEU A 309 6.32 19.46 -5.70
C LEU A 309 5.48 20.32 -6.65
N LYS A 310 4.63 21.20 -6.11
CA LYS A 310 3.72 22.10 -6.85
C LYS A 310 2.93 21.34 -7.93
N PRO A 311 2.04 20.42 -7.55
CA PRO A 311 1.33 19.59 -8.52
C PRO A 311 0.48 20.44 -9.47
N VAL A 312 0.55 20.16 -10.77
CA VAL A 312 -0.25 20.80 -11.83
C VAL A 312 -1.03 19.79 -12.68
N ALA A 313 -0.76 18.50 -12.50
CA ALA A 313 -1.41 17.39 -13.17
C ALA A 313 -1.62 16.22 -12.20
N PHE A 314 -2.46 15.26 -12.58
CA PHE A 314 -2.81 14.15 -11.71
C PHE A 314 -1.59 13.25 -11.45
N GLU A 315 -0.74 13.09 -12.47
CA GLU A 315 0.52 12.37 -12.44
C GLU A 315 1.47 12.92 -11.36
N ASP A 316 1.39 14.21 -11.03
CA ASP A 316 2.19 14.79 -9.94
C ASP A 316 1.74 14.30 -8.57
N ILE A 317 0.46 14.02 -8.40
CA ILE A 317 -0.06 13.45 -7.15
C ILE A 317 0.36 11.98 -7.06
N ILE A 318 0.43 11.26 -8.18
CA ILE A 318 1.00 9.90 -8.22
C ILE A 318 2.48 9.94 -7.81
N LEU A 319 3.26 10.90 -8.33
CA LEU A 319 4.67 11.10 -7.93
C LEU A 319 4.80 11.44 -6.45
N PHE A 320 3.91 12.28 -5.91
CA PHE A 320 3.88 12.56 -4.48
C PHE A 320 3.80 11.26 -3.67
N TYR A 321 2.86 10.37 -3.99
CA TYR A 321 2.70 9.12 -3.25
C TYR A 321 3.86 8.14 -3.43
N ALA A 322 4.56 8.23 -4.56
CA ALA A 322 5.78 7.46 -4.77
C ALA A 322 6.95 7.97 -3.92
N MET A 323 7.06 9.29 -3.76
CA MET A 323 8.13 9.96 -3.00
C MET A 323 7.86 10.06 -1.50
N PHE A 324 6.60 10.12 -1.07
CA PHE A 324 6.21 10.25 0.33
C PHE A 324 6.37 8.92 1.10
N ARG A 325 7.61 8.43 1.14
CA ARG A 325 8.02 7.18 1.78
C ARG A 325 9.38 7.40 2.44
N ALA A 326 9.67 6.65 3.50
CA ALA A 326 10.90 6.83 4.28
C ALA A 326 12.16 6.79 3.40
N ALA A 327 12.26 5.79 2.52
CA ALA A 327 13.48 5.59 1.75
C ALA A 327 13.75 6.70 0.71
N PRO A 328 12.83 7.07 -0.20
CA PRO A 328 13.01 8.20 -1.12
C PRO A 328 13.28 9.54 -0.43
N LEU A 329 12.66 9.79 0.73
CA LEU A 329 12.91 11.00 1.52
C LEU A 329 14.32 11.00 2.13
N SER A 330 14.78 9.85 2.64
CA SER A 330 16.10 9.74 3.29
C SER A 330 17.28 9.81 2.32
N CYS A 331 17.12 9.34 1.08
CA CYS A 331 18.20 9.30 0.09
C CYS A 331 18.25 10.52 -0.84
N GLY A 332 17.37 11.52 -0.64
CA GLY A 332 17.33 12.74 -1.45
C GLY A 332 16.67 12.59 -2.83
N LEU A 333 16.05 11.43 -3.12
CA LEU A 333 15.39 11.18 -4.40
C LEU A 333 14.21 12.15 -4.64
N ALA A 334 13.47 12.47 -3.58
CA ALA A 334 12.36 13.43 -3.64
C ALA A 334 12.86 14.85 -4.00
N ASP A 335 13.96 15.29 -3.40
CA ASP A 335 14.55 16.61 -3.65
C ASP A 335 15.09 16.71 -5.08
N GLU A 336 15.76 15.64 -5.56
CA GLU A 336 16.25 15.59 -6.92
C GLU A 336 15.10 15.65 -7.95
N LEU A 337 14.01 14.92 -7.71
CA LEU A 337 12.82 14.98 -8.57
C LEU A 337 12.25 16.41 -8.62
N ILE A 338 12.15 17.08 -7.47
CA ILE A 338 11.65 18.46 -7.38
C ILE A 338 12.56 19.44 -8.14
N GLN A 339 13.87 19.34 -7.99
CA GLN A 339 14.84 20.18 -8.71
C GLN A 339 14.76 19.98 -10.23
N ARG A 340 14.66 18.72 -10.69
CA ARG A 340 14.50 18.41 -12.11
C ARG A 340 13.16 18.89 -12.67
N LYS A 341 12.06 18.70 -11.90
CA LYS A 341 10.72 19.14 -12.30
C LYS A 341 10.59 20.66 -12.37
N SER A 342 11.24 21.38 -11.46
CA SER A 342 11.25 22.85 -11.43
C SER A 342 12.21 23.49 -12.44
N GLY A 343 13.02 22.70 -13.15
CA GLY A 343 14.04 23.20 -14.08
C GLY A 343 15.30 23.73 -13.40
N GLN A 344 15.46 23.54 -12.08
CA GLN A 344 16.66 23.95 -11.34
C GLN A 344 17.85 23.01 -11.60
N LYS A 345 17.59 21.78 -12.03
CA LYS A 345 18.60 20.78 -12.34
C LYS A 345 18.31 20.15 -13.70
N GLU A 346 19.26 20.23 -14.62
CA GLU A 346 19.18 19.50 -15.89
C GLU A 346 19.30 17.99 -15.65
N PHE A 347 18.72 17.21 -16.55
CA PHE A 347 18.81 15.76 -16.51
C PHE A 347 18.84 15.19 -17.93
N THR A 348 19.43 14.01 -18.04
CA THR A 348 19.41 13.19 -19.24
C THR A 348 18.73 11.85 -18.93
N TYR A 349 18.25 11.18 -19.97
CA TYR A 349 17.75 9.82 -19.82
C TYR A 349 18.90 8.82 -19.81
N PRO A 350 18.83 7.74 -19.01
CA PRO A 350 19.84 6.69 -19.00
C PRO A 350 20.05 6.03 -20.37
N HIS A 351 18.99 6.01 -21.20
CA HIS A 351 19.04 5.56 -22.58
C HIS A 351 17.88 6.19 -23.38
N PRO A 352 18.04 6.53 -24.67
CA PRO A 352 16.99 7.17 -25.48
C PRO A 352 15.67 6.38 -25.52
N LEU A 353 15.74 5.05 -25.59
CA LEU A 353 14.54 4.19 -25.59
C LEU A 353 13.73 4.24 -24.27
N LEU A 354 14.27 4.82 -23.21
CA LEU A 354 13.61 4.92 -21.91
C LEU A 354 12.93 6.28 -21.68
N GLU A 355 13.06 7.22 -22.61
CA GLU A 355 12.45 8.54 -22.50
C GLU A 355 10.94 8.45 -22.25
N ALA A 356 10.23 7.64 -23.02
CA ALA A 356 8.78 7.50 -22.89
C ALA A 356 8.34 7.08 -21.48
N ILE A 357 9.06 6.13 -20.85
CA ILE A 357 8.68 5.58 -19.54
C ILE A 357 9.24 6.39 -18.34
N LEU A 358 10.29 7.18 -18.55
CA LEU A 358 10.92 8.00 -17.50
C LEU A 358 10.59 9.50 -17.61
N SER A 359 9.86 9.92 -18.65
CA SER A 359 9.50 11.32 -18.88
C SER A 359 8.71 11.93 -17.71
N GLU A 360 7.75 11.17 -17.16
CA GLU A 360 6.92 11.59 -16.03
C GLU A 360 7.76 11.84 -14.77
N SER A 361 8.80 11.04 -14.53
CA SER A 361 9.70 11.12 -13.38
C SER A 361 11.01 11.86 -13.68
N LYS A 362 11.09 12.60 -14.78
CA LYS A 362 12.26 13.38 -15.18
C LYS A 362 13.56 12.55 -15.17
N GLY A 363 13.50 11.36 -15.77
CA GLY A 363 14.66 10.46 -15.91
C GLY A 363 14.99 9.63 -14.67
N LEU A 364 14.20 9.70 -13.59
CA LEU A 364 14.42 8.94 -12.35
C LEU A 364 13.59 7.64 -12.33
N TYR A 365 14.14 6.58 -11.74
CA TYR A 365 13.39 5.37 -11.43
C TYR A 365 12.62 5.57 -10.13
N VAL A 366 11.30 5.71 -10.27
CA VAL A 366 10.35 5.95 -9.18
C VAL A 366 9.38 4.78 -9.02
N TYR A 367 9.04 4.12 -10.12
CA TYR A 367 8.03 3.07 -10.15
C TYR A 367 8.62 1.69 -10.46
N HIS A 368 8.02 0.65 -9.88
CA HIS A 368 8.25 -0.75 -10.22
C HIS A 368 8.05 -0.99 -11.73
N GLU A 369 7.01 -0.41 -12.29
CA GLU A 369 6.63 -0.50 -13.69
C GLU A 369 7.74 0.01 -14.61
N GLN A 370 8.47 1.06 -14.20
CA GLN A 370 9.60 1.59 -14.98
C GLN A 370 10.73 0.57 -15.08
N HIS A 371 11.09 -0.10 -13.98
CA HIS A 371 12.09 -1.17 -14.02
C HIS A 371 11.66 -2.34 -14.91
N ILE A 372 10.37 -2.69 -14.85
CA ILE A 372 9.82 -3.80 -15.65
C ILE A 372 9.87 -3.44 -17.14
N TYR A 373 9.38 -2.25 -17.52
CA TYR A 373 9.44 -1.78 -18.91
C TYR A 373 10.87 -1.65 -19.41
N THR A 374 11.83 -1.19 -18.59
CA THR A 374 13.25 -1.14 -19.00
C THR A 374 13.76 -2.52 -19.39
N ALA A 375 13.46 -3.57 -18.63
CA ALA A 375 13.89 -4.93 -18.95
C ALA A 375 13.24 -5.46 -20.25
N VAL A 376 11.95 -5.17 -20.44
CA VAL A 376 11.23 -5.56 -21.65
C VAL A 376 11.80 -4.83 -22.88
N ILE A 377 12.00 -3.51 -22.77
CA ILE A 377 12.46 -2.66 -23.87
C ILE A 377 13.91 -2.98 -24.22
N LEU A 378 14.81 -2.99 -23.24
CA LEU A 378 16.25 -3.14 -23.49
C LEU A 378 16.70 -4.59 -23.58
N ALA A 379 16.23 -5.49 -22.71
CA ALA A 379 16.68 -6.88 -22.67
C ALA A 379 15.73 -7.87 -23.35
N GLY A 380 14.53 -7.44 -23.77
CA GLY A 380 13.56 -8.34 -24.40
C GLY A 380 12.91 -9.34 -23.44
N PHE A 381 12.96 -9.05 -22.13
CA PHE A 381 12.29 -9.89 -21.14
C PHE A 381 10.78 -9.88 -21.34
N THR A 382 10.14 -11.01 -21.03
CA THR A 382 8.70 -11.03 -20.78
C THR A 382 8.36 -10.21 -19.52
N PHE A 383 7.13 -9.73 -19.40
CA PHE A 383 6.69 -9.00 -18.20
C PHE A 383 6.87 -9.82 -16.90
N SER A 384 6.66 -11.13 -16.95
CA SER A 384 6.93 -12.04 -15.81
C SER A 384 8.41 -12.08 -15.44
N GLN A 385 9.31 -12.30 -16.40
CA GLN A 385 10.76 -12.30 -16.16
C GLN A 385 11.23 -10.95 -15.60
N ALA A 386 10.72 -9.85 -16.16
CA ALA A 386 11.03 -8.50 -15.72
C ALA A 386 10.52 -8.21 -14.29
N ASN A 387 9.32 -8.66 -13.94
CA ASN A 387 8.80 -8.53 -12.57
C ASN A 387 9.60 -9.41 -11.58
N ALA A 388 10.04 -10.60 -11.99
CA ALA A 388 10.92 -11.45 -11.19
C ALA A 388 12.29 -10.78 -10.95
N MET A 389 12.90 -10.21 -12.00
CA MET A 389 14.13 -9.41 -11.88
C MET A 389 13.95 -8.26 -10.89
N ARG A 390 12.88 -7.47 -11.03
CA ARG A 390 12.57 -6.37 -10.10
C ARG A 390 12.51 -6.85 -8.64
N LYS A 391 11.89 -8.00 -8.36
CA LYS A 391 11.85 -8.58 -6.99
C LYS A 391 13.25 -8.94 -6.49
N ILE A 392 14.12 -9.47 -7.36
CA ILE A 392 15.51 -9.82 -7.03
C ILE A 392 16.31 -8.55 -6.72
N LEU A 393 16.21 -7.51 -7.55
CA LEU A 393 16.91 -6.24 -7.37
C LEU A 393 16.45 -5.53 -6.09
N ALA A 394 15.14 -5.39 -5.88
CA ALA A 394 14.58 -4.71 -4.70
C ALA A 394 14.98 -5.37 -3.37
N LYS A 395 15.20 -6.69 -3.35
CA LYS A 395 15.63 -7.44 -2.16
C LYS A 395 17.15 -7.68 -2.10
N LYS A 396 17.91 -7.23 -3.11
CA LYS A 396 19.36 -7.46 -3.26
C LYS A 396 19.75 -8.93 -3.04
N ILE A 397 19.04 -9.86 -3.70
CA ILE A 397 19.27 -11.30 -3.53
C ILE A 397 20.58 -11.70 -4.22
N VAL A 398 21.69 -11.64 -3.47
CA VAL A 398 23.08 -11.83 -3.96
C VAL A 398 23.24 -13.09 -4.80
N SER A 399 22.60 -14.20 -4.41
CA SER A 399 22.69 -15.48 -5.12
C SER A 399 22.14 -15.45 -6.55
N LYS A 400 21.19 -14.55 -6.86
CA LYS A 400 20.53 -14.45 -8.17
C LYS A 400 20.94 -13.23 -8.99
N LEU A 401 21.63 -12.26 -8.40
CA LEU A 401 22.01 -11.01 -9.07
C LEU A 401 22.95 -11.23 -10.26
N LYS A 402 23.93 -12.13 -10.12
CA LYS A 402 24.89 -12.40 -11.21
C LYS A 402 24.23 -13.00 -12.45
N GLU A 403 23.32 -13.94 -12.22
CA GLU A 403 22.56 -14.63 -13.28
C GLU A 403 21.68 -13.65 -14.04
N ILE A 404 20.83 -12.91 -13.32
CA ILE A 404 19.88 -11.99 -13.97
C ILE A 404 20.57 -10.83 -14.69
N ARG A 405 21.74 -10.40 -14.20
CA ARG A 405 22.59 -9.42 -14.88
C ARG A 405 23.11 -9.95 -16.19
N ALA A 406 23.63 -11.19 -16.21
CA ALA A 406 24.11 -11.82 -17.44
C ALA A 406 22.98 -11.98 -18.48
N GLU A 407 21.79 -12.39 -18.04
CA GLU A 407 20.61 -12.48 -18.92
C GLU A 407 20.20 -11.12 -19.49
N PHE A 408 20.18 -10.08 -18.68
CA PHE A 408 19.86 -8.72 -19.12
C PHE A 408 20.85 -8.22 -20.18
N LEU A 409 22.16 -8.37 -19.94
CA LEU A 409 23.20 -7.94 -20.87
C LEU A 409 23.15 -8.72 -22.19
N LYS A 410 22.91 -10.04 -22.13
CA LYS A 410 22.74 -10.88 -23.33
C LYS A 410 21.52 -10.42 -24.14
N GLY A 411 20.40 -10.17 -23.50
CA GLY A 411 19.19 -9.66 -24.15
C GLY A 411 19.41 -8.28 -24.77
N ALA A 412 20.12 -7.39 -24.07
CA ALA A 412 20.48 -6.07 -24.57
C ALA A 412 21.38 -6.13 -25.81
N ALA A 413 22.36 -7.02 -25.82
CA ALA A 413 23.22 -7.25 -26.99
C ALA A 413 22.41 -7.73 -28.20
N GLN A 414 21.43 -8.63 -28.00
CA GLN A 414 20.54 -9.11 -29.07
C GLN A 414 19.65 -7.99 -29.66
N LYS A 415 19.38 -6.93 -28.88
CA LYS A 415 18.67 -5.72 -29.33
C LYS A 415 19.58 -4.62 -29.87
N GLY A 416 20.87 -4.89 -30.03
CA GLY A 416 21.85 -3.94 -30.57
C GLY A 416 22.23 -2.81 -29.60
N ILE A 417 21.98 -2.99 -28.30
CA ILE A 417 22.39 -2.03 -27.27
C ILE A 417 23.85 -2.31 -26.88
N SER A 418 24.67 -1.26 -26.84
CA SER A 418 26.07 -1.41 -26.46
C SER A 418 26.21 -1.92 -25.02
N GLU A 419 27.19 -2.80 -24.80
CA GLU A 419 27.45 -3.39 -23.48
C GLU A 419 27.64 -2.33 -22.39
N LYS A 420 28.42 -1.27 -22.69
CA LYS A 420 28.62 -0.14 -21.76
C LYS A 420 27.31 0.52 -21.34
N SER A 421 26.39 0.72 -22.29
CA SER A 421 25.09 1.33 -21.99
C SER A 421 24.20 0.37 -21.19
N ALA A 422 24.17 -0.91 -21.57
CA ALA A 422 23.39 -1.93 -20.87
C ALA A 422 23.86 -2.09 -19.41
N ILE A 423 25.18 -2.12 -19.17
CA ILE A 423 25.78 -2.14 -17.83
C ILE A 423 25.34 -0.92 -17.03
N SER A 424 25.50 0.28 -17.59
CA SER A 424 25.15 1.52 -16.90
C SER A 424 23.67 1.58 -16.51
N VAL A 425 22.77 1.11 -17.38
CA VAL A 425 21.33 1.07 -17.07
C VAL A 425 21.04 0.02 -16.00
N PHE A 426 21.64 -1.17 -16.09
CA PHE A 426 21.43 -2.23 -15.10
C PHE A 426 21.91 -1.80 -13.71
N ASP A 427 23.10 -1.20 -13.61
CA ASP A 427 23.64 -0.68 -12.35
C ASP A 427 22.72 0.37 -11.73
N LEU A 428 22.16 1.26 -12.55
CA LEU A 428 21.19 2.25 -12.09
C LEU A 428 19.92 1.57 -11.57
N MET A 429 19.41 0.56 -12.25
CA MET A 429 18.25 -0.21 -11.80
C MET A 429 18.52 -0.92 -10.47
N GLU A 430 19.67 -1.58 -10.34
CA GLU A 430 20.08 -2.28 -9.11
C GLU A 430 20.13 -1.33 -7.91
N ASN A 431 20.66 -0.12 -8.10
CA ASN A 431 20.79 0.88 -7.05
C ASN A 431 19.49 1.60 -6.69
N THR A 432 18.48 1.60 -7.56
CA THR A 432 17.24 2.38 -7.35
C THR A 432 16.01 1.52 -7.08
N CYS A 433 16.04 0.23 -7.43
CA CYS A 433 14.87 -0.63 -7.35
C CYS A 433 14.31 -0.78 -5.92
N GLU A 434 15.16 -0.73 -4.88
CA GLU A 434 14.73 -0.82 -3.48
C GLU A 434 13.91 0.41 -3.02
N PHE A 435 14.09 1.56 -3.68
CA PHE A 435 13.40 2.82 -3.35
C PHE A 435 12.11 3.03 -4.15
N SER A 436 11.95 2.32 -5.26
CA SER A 436 10.79 2.41 -6.13
C SER A 436 9.49 1.87 -5.48
N CYS A 437 8.33 2.22 -6.04
CA CYS A 437 7.02 1.77 -5.56
C CYS A 437 6.11 1.22 -6.67
N SER A 438 5.03 0.54 -6.32
CA SER A 438 3.98 0.21 -7.30
C SER A 438 3.26 1.48 -7.75
N LYS A 439 3.28 1.78 -9.06
CA LYS A 439 2.53 2.89 -9.66
C LYS A 439 1.04 2.66 -9.50
N ALA A 440 0.56 1.42 -9.65
CA ALA A 440 -0.84 1.08 -9.44
C ALA A 440 -1.34 1.48 -8.05
N ASN A 441 -0.58 1.15 -7.00
CA ASN A 441 -0.91 1.52 -5.62
C ASN A 441 -0.86 3.04 -5.42
N ALA A 442 0.20 3.71 -5.91
CA ALA A 442 0.33 5.17 -5.83
C ALA A 442 -0.82 5.90 -6.56
N THR A 443 -1.24 5.39 -7.71
CA THR A 443 -2.34 5.95 -8.52
C THR A 443 -3.69 5.83 -7.79
N THR A 444 -3.89 4.71 -7.10
CA THR A 444 -5.10 4.45 -6.32
C THR A 444 -5.24 5.44 -5.16
N LEU A 445 -4.16 5.65 -4.40
CA LEU A 445 -4.11 6.64 -3.33
C LEU A 445 -4.25 8.07 -3.88
N ALA A 446 -3.58 8.39 -4.98
CA ALA A 446 -3.68 9.68 -5.63
C ALA A 446 -5.12 10.04 -6.02
N LEU A 447 -5.89 9.07 -6.53
CA LEU A 447 -7.30 9.29 -6.92
C LEU A 447 -8.17 9.64 -5.72
N LEU A 448 -8.05 8.90 -4.61
CA LEU A 448 -8.83 9.16 -3.40
C LEU A 448 -8.46 10.51 -2.76
N SER A 449 -7.17 10.84 -2.75
CA SER A 449 -6.69 12.12 -2.23
C SER A 449 -7.08 13.30 -3.11
N PHE A 450 -7.06 13.14 -4.44
CA PHE A 450 -7.55 14.17 -5.35
C PHE A 450 -9.04 14.42 -5.13
N ARG A 451 -9.86 13.36 -5.03
CA ARG A 451 -11.30 13.48 -4.75
C ARG A 451 -11.55 14.17 -3.40
N SER A 452 -10.77 13.84 -2.38
CA SER A 452 -10.86 14.50 -1.06
C SER A 452 -10.49 15.98 -1.14
N ALA A 453 -9.40 16.31 -1.84
CA ALA A 453 -8.97 17.69 -2.06
C ALA A 453 -10.00 18.49 -2.87
N TYR A 454 -10.63 17.88 -3.88
CA TYR A 454 -11.71 18.48 -4.65
C TYR A 454 -12.91 18.81 -3.76
N LEU A 455 -13.39 17.84 -2.97
CA LEU A 455 -14.49 18.06 -2.05
C LEU A 455 -14.17 19.17 -1.04
N LYS A 456 -12.93 19.21 -0.53
CA LYS A 456 -12.50 20.29 0.36
C LYS A 456 -12.44 21.66 -0.31
N ALA A 457 -11.98 21.72 -1.57
CA ALA A 457 -11.85 22.97 -2.31
C ALA A 457 -13.23 23.58 -2.67
N HIS A 458 -14.20 22.73 -2.99
CA HIS A 458 -15.52 23.16 -3.49
C HIS A 458 -16.61 23.17 -2.40
N PHE A 459 -16.48 22.34 -1.36
CA PHE A 459 -17.45 22.16 -0.26
C PHE A 459 -16.75 22.12 1.10
N PRO A 460 -16.01 23.20 1.48
CA PRO A 460 -15.16 23.19 2.66
C PRO A 460 -15.94 22.98 3.97
N ASN A 461 -17.17 23.50 4.09
CA ASN A 461 -17.96 23.39 5.31
C ASN A 461 -18.39 21.93 5.55
N GLU A 462 -18.97 21.31 4.53
CA GLU A 462 -19.41 19.92 4.55
C GLU A 462 -18.24 18.96 4.76
N PHE A 463 -17.10 19.22 4.10
CA PHE A 463 -15.88 18.43 4.24
C PHE A 463 -15.28 18.53 5.64
N ASN A 464 -15.17 19.73 6.19
CA ASN A 464 -14.61 19.93 7.54
C ASN A 464 -15.54 19.34 8.61
N ALA A 465 -16.86 19.48 8.46
CA ALA A 465 -17.83 18.82 9.36
C ALA A 465 -17.70 17.29 9.31
N ALA A 466 -17.58 16.71 8.11
CA ALA A 466 -17.35 15.28 7.93
C ALA A 466 -16.04 14.83 8.60
N THR A 467 -14.95 15.58 8.38
CA THR A 467 -13.64 15.29 8.98
C THR A 467 -13.70 15.30 10.51
N LEU A 468 -14.33 16.34 11.09
CA LEU A 468 -14.50 16.45 12.54
C LEU A 468 -15.30 15.27 13.11
N SER A 469 -16.40 14.91 12.47
CA SER A 469 -17.24 13.79 12.90
C SER A 469 -16.52 12.44 12.85
N ILE A 470 -15.76 12.16 11.78
CA ILE A 470 -15.09 10.87 11.62
C ILE A 470 -13.85 10.76 12.53
N LYS A 471 -13.03 11.80 12.62
CA LYS A 471 -11.76 11.74 13.35
C LYS A 471 -11.85 12.05 14.83
N TYR A 472 -12.80 12.90 15.21
CA TYR A 472 -12.90 13.45 16.56
C TYR A 472 -14.29 13.30 17.18
N GLY A 473 -15.28 12.79 16.42
CA GLY A 473 -16.63 12.55 16.91
C GLY A 473 -16.75 11.31 17.80
N VAL A 474 -15.76 10.41 17.76
CA VAL A 474 -15.62 9.35 18.76
C VAL A 474 -14.73 9.89 19.87
N THR A 475 -15.31 10.65 20.80
CA THR A 475 -14.73 10.72 22.13
C THR A 475 -14.77 9.29 22.67
N GLU A 476 -13.60 8.65 22.81
CA GLU A 476 -13.52 7.51 23.73
C GLU A 476 -14.24 7.94 25.02
N PRO A 477 -15.19 7.16 25.55
CA PRO A 477 -15.54 7.35 26.95
C PRO A 477 -14.23 7.09 27.68
N ASN A 478 -13.60 8.17 28.17
CA ASN A 478 -12.44 8.08 29.05
C ASN A 478 -12.79 7.04 30.10
N GLY A 479 -12.18 5.85 29.95
CA GLY A 479 -12.26 4.80 30.95
C GLY A 479 -11.70 5.37 32.23
N VAL A 480 -12.57 5.45 33.23
CA VAL A 480 -12.23 5.57 34.65
C VAL A 480 -11.23 4.49 35.02
#